data_AF-A0AAD6YJ94-F1
#
_entry.id   AF-A0AAD6YJ94-F1
#
_cell.length_a   1.000
_cell.length_b   1.000
_cell.length_c   1.000
_cell.angle_alpha   90.00
_cell.angle_beta   90.00
_cell.angle_gamma   90.00
#
_symmetry.space_group_name_H-M   'P 1'
#
loop_
_entity.id
_entity.type
_entity.pdbx_description
1 polymer ?
#
loop_
_entity_poly.entity_id
_entity_poly.type
_entity_poly.pdbx_seq_one_letter_code
_entity_poly.pdbx_strand_id
1 'polypeptide(L)'
;MACVDPTFLAVRQAQAPARTRAREYAQHLDAALFGPGVYRVPAAPPTPAAILSGAYRGVDAEERIEYFPRRPAFCGRPCLSIAFTVGGHPAPYLKDIVKNRVLLDGAHDAVMADQGWSRTRWLLEWPGYENPVSALPVAGLTRAVLAKEVARAVFDFLRVHAPLGAGNSPWAPRNVHYGDVRLVAMNYYGRAWVPVLAFDAM
;
A
#
# COMPACT_ATOMS: atom_id res chain seq x y z
N MET A 1 30.78 -25.04 16.57
CA MET A 1 30.80 -23.64 17.05
C MET A 1 30.42 -22.78 15.84
N ALA A 2 29.15 -22.40 15.71
CA ALA A 2 28.65 -21.73 14.52
C ALA A 2 28.86 -20.21 14.64
N CYS A 3 29.69 -19.65 13.77
CA CYS A 3 29.84 -18.20 13.61
C CYS A 3 28.53 -17.61 13.11
N VAL A 4 27.83 -16.89 13.98
CA VAL A 4 26.68 -16.08 13.60
C VAL A 4 27.22 -14.81 12.93
N ASP A 5 26.81 -14.59 11.68
CA ASP A 5 27.18 -13.42 10.89
C ASP A 5 26.74 -12.13 11.60
N PRO A 6 27.66 -11.21 11.94
CA PRO A 6 27.35 -9.98 12.68
C PRO A 6 26.42 -9.03 11.90
N THR A 7 26.25 -9.23 10.58
CA THR A 7 25.33 -8.46 9.74
C THR A 7 23.86 -8.74 10.08
N PHE A 8 23.54 -9.93 10.60
CA PHE A 8 22.17 -10.35 10.91
C PHE A 8 21.61 -9.71 12.20
N LEU A 9 22.48 -9.33 13.15
CA LEU A 9 22.10 -8.71 14.41
C LEU A 9 21.77 -7.22 14.27
N ALA A 10 22.45 -6.51 13.35
CA ALA A 10 22.19 -5.10 13.06
C ALA A 10 20.79 -4.86 12.45
N VAL A 11 20.28 -5.80 11.65
CA VAL A 11 18.93 -5.70 11.03
C VAL A 11 17.82 -5.83 12.08
N ARG A 12 18.01 -6.64 13.13
CA ARG A 12 16.99 -6.83 14.18
C ARG A 12 16.84 -5.62 15.11
N GLN A 13 17.92 -4.91 15.42
CA GLN A 13 17.86 -3.74 16.30
C GLN A 13 17.26 -2.49 15.61
N ALA A 14 17.27 -2.44 14.27
CA ALA A 14 16.59 -1.40 13.50
C ALA A 14 15.06 -1.59 13.35
N GLN A 15 14.52 -2.77 13.66
CA GLN A 15 13.10 -3.11 13.44
C GLN A 15 12.14 -2.64 14.54
N ALA A 16 12.61 -2.49 15.78
CA ALA A 16 11.79 -2.04 16.90
C ALA A 16 11.24 -0.59 16.73
N PRO A 17 12.04 0.42 16.32
CA PRO A 17 11.52 1.77 16.09
C PRO A 17 10.62 1.89 14.84
N ALA A 18 10.77 1.00 13.86
CA ALA A 18 9.93 0.97 12.65
C ALA A 18 8.48 0.55 12.96
N ARG A 19 8.28 -0.39 13.89
CA ARG A 19 6.93 -0.87 14.30
C ARG A 19 6.10 0.19 15.00
N THR A 20 6.71 1.02 15.84
CA THR A 20 6.01 2.11 16.54
C THR A 20 5.64 3.24 15.58
N ARG A 21 6.54 3.57 14.65
CA ARG A 21 6.31 4.62 13.63
C ARG A 21 5.24 4.25 12.61
N ALA A 22 5.21 3.00 12.14
CA ALA A 22 4.13 2.53 11.26
C ALA A 22 2.74 2.61 11.94
N ARG A 23 2.69 2.44 13.27
CA ARG A 23 1.46 2.52 14.07
C ARG A 23 0.98 3.96 14.26
N GLU A 24 1.89 4.90 14.54
CA GLU A 24 1.57 6.34 14.61
C GLU A 24 1.13 6.89 13.24
N TYR A 25 1.72 6.39 12.16
CA TYR A 25 1.35 6.79 10.80
C TYR A 25 0.00 6.22 10.34
N ALA A 26 -0.31 4.98 10.73
CA ALA A 26 -1.63 4.39 10.52
C ALA A 26 -2.74 5.19 11.23
N GLN A 27 -2.41 5.89 12.33
CA GLN A 27 -3.33 6.81 13.02
C GLN A 27 -3.47 8.17 12.31
N HIS A 28 -2.48 8.63 11.53
CA HIS A 28 -2.60 9.85 10.71
C HIS A 28 -3.34 9.62 9.37
N LEU A 29 -3.31 8.39 8.84
CA LEU A 29 -4.12 7.99 7.68
C LEU A 29 -5.63 7.91 8.00
N ASP A 30 -6.00 8.02 9.27
CA ASP A 30 -7.33 7.78 9.84
C ASP A 30 -8.36 8.90 9.52
N ALA A 31 -8.03 9.87 8.65
CA ALA A 31 -8.99 10.80 8.03
C ALA A 31 -8.92 10.79 6.48
N ALA A 32 -7.76 10.43 5.92
CA ALA A 32 -7.51 10.33 4.49
C ALA A 32 -8.01 9.01 3.86
N LEU A 33 -8.24 7.97 4.67
CA LEU A 33 -8.67 6.64 4.21
C LEU A 33 -10.13 6.56 3.72
N PHE A 34 -10.92 7.63 3.79
CA PHE A 34 -12.39 7.55 3.68
C PHE A 34 -13.00 8.15 2.42
N GLY A 35 -12.29 8.94 1.62
CA GLY A 35 -12.91 9.60 0.46
C GLY A 35 -12.01 9.66 -0.76
N PRO A 36 -12.57 9.96 -1.94
CA PRO A 36 -11.79 10.50 -3.04
C PRO A 36 -11.19 11.85 -2.64
N GLY A 37 -9.96 12.14 -3.09
CA GLY A 37 -9.34 13.43 -2.85
C GLY A 37 -7.83 13.42 -3.00
N VAL A 38 -7.26 14.63 -2.93
CA VAL A 38 -5.81 14.84 -2.86
C VAL A 38 -5.41 14.96 -1.41
N TYR A 39 -4.48 14.10 -1.00
CA TYR A 39 -3.98 14.02 0.35
C TYR A 39 -2.49 14.34 0.38
N ARG A 40 -2.07 15.00 1.46
CA ARG A 40 -0.66 15.19 1.75
C ARG A 40 -0.12 13.92 2.39
N VAL A 41 0.98 13.43 1.84
CA VAL A 41 1.78 12.40 2.46
C VAL A 41 2.78 13.12 3.37
N PRO A 42 2.70 12.92 4.70
CA PRO A 42 3.76 13.43 5.57
C PRO A 42 5.13 12.94 5.06
N ALA A 43 6.14 13.79 5.07
CA ALA A 43 7.48 13.29 4.86
C ALA A 43 7.82 12.34 6.03
N ALA A 44 8.52 11.24 5.73
CA ALA A 44 9.04 10.42 6.82
C ALA A 44 9.99 11.29 7.67
N PRO A 45 9.89 11.21 9.01
CA PRO A 45 10.81 11.95 9.86
C PRO A 45 12.24 11.48 9.55
N PRO A 46 13.22 12.40 9.52
CA PRO A 46 14.58 12.03 9.20
C PRO A 46 15.12 10.97 10.17
N THR A 47 15.92 10.04 9.65
CA THR A 47 16.64 9.10 10.50
C THR A 47 17.76 9.85 11.23
N PRO A 48 18.13 9.48 12.47
CA PRO A 48 19.29 10.05 13.14
C PRO A 48 20.56 9.98 12.27
N ALA A 49 20.73 8.88 11.53
CA ALA A 49 21.84 8.72 10.59
C ALA A 49 21.81 9.76 9.45
N ALA A 50 20.63 10.06 8.87
CA ALA A 50 20.49 11.08 7.84
C ALA A 50 20.79 12.49 8.37
N ILE A 51 20.40 12.78 9.61
CA ILE A 51 20.73 14.05 10.28
C ILE A 51 22.24 14.16 10.49
N LEU A 52 22.85 13.13 11.10
CA LEU A 52 24.27 13.13 11.47
C LEU A 52 25.21 13.14 10.27
N SER A 53 24.81 12.52 9.16
CA SER A 53 25.61 12.50 7.92
C SER A 53 25.45 13.77 7.07
N GLY A 54 24.56 14.69 7.44
CA GLY A 54 24.20 15.84 6.61
C GLY A 54 23.44 15.47 5.33
N ALA A 55 23.04 14.21 5.17
CA ALA A 55 22.23 13.74 4.04
C ALA A 55 20.79 14.28 4.10
N TYR A 56 20.33 14.64 5.30
CA TYR A 56 19.04 15.32 5.46
C TYR A 56 19.12 16.76 4.94
N ARG A 57 18.38 17.04 3.87
CA ARG A 57 18.34 18.37 3.22
C ARG A 57 17.19 19.27 3.68
N GLY A 58 16.42 18.85 4.68
CA GLY A 58 15.14 19.49 5.00
C GLY A 58 13.98 18.78 4.29
N VAL A 59 12.74 19.15 4.67
CA VAL A 59 11.50 18.57 4.14
C VAL A 59 11.18 19.20 2.79
N ASP A 60 12.04 18.99 1.79
CA ASP A 60 11.83 19.57 0.48
C ASP A 60 10.84 18.70 -0.31
N ALA A 61 9.65 19.29 -0.51
CA ALA A 61 8.44 18.79 -1.15
C ALA A 61 7.52 17.91 -0.27
N GLU A 62 6.40 18.50 0.17
CA GLU A 62 5.22 17.74 0.56
C GLU A 62 4.80 16.88 -0.63
N GLU A 63 4.98 15.57 -0.53
CA GLU A 63 4.47 14.64 -1.51
C GLU A 63 2.95 14.62 -1.42
N ARG A 64 2.28 14.85 -2.55
CA ARG A 64 0.82 14.84 -2.65
C ARG A 64 0.41 13.62 -3.44
N ILE A 65 -0.52 12.85 -2.90
CA ILE A 65 -1.10 11.70 -3.60
C ILE A 65 -2.59 11.90 -3.75
N GLU A 66 -3.11 11.48 -4.90
CA GLU A 66 -4.53 11.52 -5.21
C GLU A 66 -5.10 10.10 -5.20
N TYR A 67 -6.13 9.89 -4.40
CA TYR A 67 -6.76 8.57 -4.25
C TYR A 67 -7.72 8.31 -5.39
N PHE A 68 -7.71 7.07 -5.89
CA PHE A 68 -8.72 6.65 -6.86
C PHE A 68 -10.12 6.78 -6.24
N PRO A 69 -11.10 7.34 -6.98
CA PRO A 69 -12.48 7.36 -6.54
C PRO A 69 -12.99 5.96 -6.27
N ARG A 70 -13.78 5.83 -5.20
CA ARG A 70 -14.40 4.57 -4.81
C ARG A 70 -15.91 4.70 -4.74
N ARG A 71 -16.62 3.58 -4.94
CA ARG A 71 -18.06 3.51 -4.68
C ARG A 71 -18.38 3.92 -3.23
N PRO A 72 -19.53 4.58 -2.97
CA PRO A 72 -19.91 5.03 -1.63
C PRO A 72 -19.88 3.92 -0.55
N ALA A 73 -20.17 2.67 -0.93
CA ALA A 73 -20.09 1.51 -0.04
C ALA A 73 -18.68 1.25 0.54
N PHE A 74 -17.63 1.84 -0.06
CA PHE A 74 -16.23 1.72 0.34
C PHE A 74 -15.60 3.07 0.72
N CYS A 75 -16.42 4.09 0.99
CA CYS A 75 -16.01 5.43 1.44
C CYS A 75 -16.27 5.67 2.94
N GLY A 76 -16.49 4.60 3.72
CA GLY A 76 -16.69 4.66 5.17
C GLY A 76 -15.43 4.31 5.96
N ARG A 77 -15.56 4.29 7.30
CA ARG A 77 -14.55 3.71 8.19
C ARG A 77 -14.47 2.20 7.97
N PRO A 78 -13.31 1.63 7.60
CA PRO A 78 -13.18 0.19 7.45
C PRO A 78 -13.16 -0.50 8.83
N CYS A 79 -13.58 -1.76 8.86
CA CYS A 79 -13.51 -2.61 10.05
C CYS A 79 -12.07 -2.98 10.40
N LEU A 80 -11.24 -3.23 9.38
CA LEU A 80 -9.82 -3.54 9.50
C LEU A 80 -9.05 -2.84 8.37
N SER A 81 -7.80 -2.48 8.61
CA SER A 81 -6.93 -1.90 7.59
C SER A 81 -5.51 -2.44 7.70
N ILE A 82 -4.89 -2.66 6.55
CA ILE A 82 -3.48 -3.05 6.41
C ILE A 82 -2.82 -1.97 5.57
N ALA A 83 -2.05 -1.07 6.18
CA ALA A 83 -1.28 -0.06 5.46
C ALA A 83 -0.02 -0.66 4.82
N PHE A 84 0.44 -0.10 3.70
CA PHE A 84 1.70 -0.50 3.08
C PHE A 84 2.69 0.65 3.10
N THR A 85 3.88 0.40 3.65
CA THR A 85 4.95 1.38 3.79
C THR A 85 6.31 0.75 3.45
N VAL A 86 7.28 1.59 3.10
CA VAL A 86 8.69 1.22 2.82
C VAL A 86 9.58 2.19 3.59
N GLY A 87 10.30 1.72 4.60
CA GLY A 87 11.15 2.59 5.42
C GLY A 87 10.34 3.68 6.15
N GLY A 88 9.07 3.41 6.48
CA GLY A 88 8.14 4.38 7.04
C GLY A 88 7.45 5.29 6.03
N HIS A 89 7.82 5.26 4.74
CA HIS A 89 7.13 6.02 3.70
C HIS A 89 5.90 5.26 3.19
N PRO A 90 4.72 5.87 3.15
CA PRO A 90 3.51 5.18 2.71
C PRO A 90 3.44 5.05 1.19
N ALA A 91 2.47 4.25 0.76
CA ALA A 91 2.05 4.18 -0.63
C ALA A 91 3.19 3.77 -1.60
N PRO A 92 3.86 2.62 -1.42
CA PRO A 92 4.84 2.15 -2.40
C PRO A 92 4.24 1.98 -3.80
N TYR A 93 5.02 2.27 -4.85
CA TYR A 93 4.60 2.02 -6.23
C TYR A 93 4.46 0.53 -6.51
N LEU A 94 3.38 0.16 -7.22
CA LEU A 94 3.12 -1.23 -7.60
C LEU A 94 4.26 -1.83 -8.43
N LYS A 95 4.83 -1.04 -9.35
CA LYS A 95 5.98 -1.47 -10.19
C LYS A 95 7.17 -1.94 -9.36
N ASP A 96 7.43 -1.29 -8.22
CA ASP A 96 8.61 -1.56 -7.41
C ASP A 96 8.38 -2.75 -6.48
N ILE A 97 7.14 -2.95 -6.02
CA ILE A 97 6.73 -4.14 -5.27
C ILE A 97 6.89 -5.40 -6.13
N VAL A 98 6.37 -5.40 -7.37
CA VAL A 98 6.44 -6.56 -8.27
C VAL A 98 7.87 -6.88 -8.66
N LYS A 99 8.69 -5.85 -8.90
CA LYS A 99 10.11 -6.00 -9.27
C LYS A 99 11.02 -6.30 -8.08
N ASN A 100 10.49 -6.40 -6.85
CA ASN A 100 11.26 -6.55 -5.61
C ASN A 100 12.33 -5.46 -5.43
N ARG A 101 12.05 -4.24 -5.90
CA ARG A 101 12.96 -3.09 -5.75
C ARG A 101 12.85 -2.42 -4.39
N VAL A 102 11.76 -2.68 -3.68
CA VAL A 102 11.49 -2.17 -2.33
C VAL A 102 11.20 -3.32 -1.38
N LEU A 103 11.60 -3.15 -0.12
CA LEU A 103 11.24 -4.04 0.98
C LEU A 103 10.12 -3.38 1.80
N LEU A 104 8.96 -4.01 1.84
CA LEU A 104 7.84 -3.51 2.65
C LEU A 104 8.15 -3.63 4.14
N ASP A 105 7.74 -2.63 4.92
CA ASP A 105 7.80 -2.71 6.37
C ASP A 105 6.88 -3.84 6.84
N GLY A 106 7.42 -4.76 7.66
CA GLY A 106 6.67 -5.95 8.07
C GLY A 106 6.34 -6.90 6.91
N ALA A 107 7.18 -6.95 5.86
CA ALA A 107 6.98 -7.81 4.68
C ALA A 107 6.60 -9.27 5.01
N HIS A 108 7.20 -9.83 6.07
CA HIS A 108 6.99 -11.21 6.51
C HIS A 108 5.91 -11.35 7.60
N ASP A 109 5.31 -10.25 8.06
CA ASP A 109 4.23 -10.31 9.04
C ASP A 109 3.05 -11.05 8.40
N ALA A 110 2.52 -12.04 9.12
CA ALA A 110 1.31 -12.74 8.72
C ALA A 110 0.14 -11.74 8.76
N VAL A 111 -0.61 -11.65 7.66
CA VAL A 111 -1.78 -10.78 7.57
C VAL A 111 -3.04 -11.61 7.79
N MET A 112 -3.99 -11.05 8.55
CA MET A 112 -5.30 -11.66 8.83
C MET A 112 -5.24 -12.99 9.63
N ALA A 113 -4.08 -13.41 10.12
CA ALA A 113 -3.92 -14.66 10.88
C ALA A 113 -4.80 -14.68 12.14
N ASP A 114 -4.85 -13.54 12.85
CA ASP A 114 -5.62 -13.39 14.09
C ASP A 114 -7.14 -13.41 13.88
N GLN A 115 -7.61 -13.40 12.63
CA GLN A 115 -9.04 -13.42 12.32
C GLN A 115 -9.63 -14.83 12.27
N GLY A 116 -8.78 -15.87 12.32
CA GLY A 116 -9.23 -17.27 12.23
C GLY A 116 -9.82 -17.67 10.87
N TRP A 117 -9.61 -16.86 9.83
CA TRP A 117 -10.12 -17.13 8.49
C TRP A 117 -9.20 -18.07 7.73
N SER A 118 -9.77 -19.06 7.04
CA SER A 118 -9.03 -19.87 6.06
C SER A 118 -8.98 -19.21 4.69
N ARG A 119 -10.05 -18.49 4.33
CA ARG A 119 -10.22 -17.70 3.11
C ARG A 119 -11.00 -16.44 3.41
N THR A 120 -10.72 -15.38 2.65
CA THR A 120 -11.49 -14.13 2.68
C THR A 120 -11.87 -13.70 1.27
N ARG A 121 -12.69 -12.65 1.17
CA ARG A 121 -13.11 -12.06 -0.10
C ARG A 121 -12.37 -10.76 -0.31
N TRP A 122 -11.97 -10.49 -1.54
CA TRP A 122 -11.44 -9.19 -1.91
C TRP A 122 -11.93 -8.78 -3.30
N LEU A 123 -11.82 -7.50 -3.57
CA LEU A 123 -12.32 -6.88 -4.79
C LEU A 123 -11.36 -5.77 -5.17
N LEU A 124 -10.89 -5.78 -6.42
CA LEU A 124 -10.23 -4.62 -7.01
C LEU A 124 -11.30 -3.61 -7.41
N GLU A 125 -11.36 -2.48 -6.75
CA GLU A 125 -12.29 -1.42 -7.11
C GLU A 125 -11.60 -0.43 -8.05
N TRP A 126 -12.28 -0.06 -9.14
CA TRP A 126 -11.77 0.90 -10.12
C TRP A 126 -12.92 1.79 -10.61
N PRO A 127 -12.72 3.12 -10.71
CA PRO A 127 -13.78 4.05 -11.12
C PRO A 127 -14.42 3.68 -12.45
N GLY A 128 -15.74 3.44 -12.43
CA GLY A 128 -16.51 3.13 -13.63
C GLY A 128 -16.45 1.66 -14.09
N TYR A 129 -15.83 0.77 -13.32
CA TYR A 129 -15.75 -0.66 -13.65
C TYR A 129 -16.30 -1.54 -12.53
N GLU A 130 -17.07 -2.55 -12.92
CA GLU A 130 -17.52 -3.60 -12.02
C GLU A 130 -16.59 -4.81 -12.13
N ASN A 131 -15.73 -4.97 -11.13
CA ASN A 131 -14.84 -6.12 -11.06
C ASN A 131 -15.48 -7.26 -10.24
N PRO A 132 -15.17 -8.52 -10.56
CA PRO A 132 -15.64 -9.67 -9.80
C PRO A 132 -14.97 -9.73 -8.42
N VAL A 133 -15.72 -10.20 -7.42
CA VAL A 133 -15.16 -10.55 -6.11
C VAL A 133 -14.33 -11.82 -6.24
N SER A 134 -13.10 -11.77 -5.74
CA SER A 134 -12.18 -12.89 -5.74
C SER A 134 -11.98 -13.46 -4.35
N ALA A 135 -11.73 -14.77 -4.26
CA ALA A 135 -11.33 -15.41 -3.01
C ALA A 135 -9.82 -15.24 -2.79
N LEU A 136 -9.42 -14.96 -1.55
CA LEU A 136 -8.04 -14.80 -1.13
C LEU A 136 -7.74 -15.84 -0.03
N PRO A 137 -6.80 -16.77 -0.24
CA PRO A 137 -6.36 -17.69 0.81
C PRO A 137 -5.59 -16.92 1.89
N VAL A 138 -5.91 -17.20 3.15
CA VAL A 138 -5.30 -16.51 4.31
C VAL A 138 -4.12 -17.31 4.89
N ALA A 139 -4.14 -18.64 4.75
CA ALA A 139 -3.07 -19.50 5.24
C ALA A 139 -1.72 -19.14 4.58
N GLY A 140 -0.73 -18.77 5.41
CA GLY A 140 0.60 -18.35 4.95
C GLY A 140 0.64 -16.99 4.23
N LEU A 141 -0.47 -16.23 4.23
CA LEU A 141 -0.52 -14.93 3.59
C LEU A 141 0.30 -13.91 4.41
N THR A 142 1.36 -13.40 3.80
CA THR A 142 2.19 -12.33 4.37
C THR A 142 1.86 -10.99 3.73
N ARG A 143 2.28 -9.89 4.37
CA ARG A 143 2.09 -8.54 3.82
C ARG A 143 2.69 -8.39 2.43
N ALA A 144 3.89 -8.94 2.19
CA ALA A 144 4.54 -8.88 0.87
C ALA A 144 3.82 -9.71 -0.19
N VAL A 145 3.31 -10.89 0.17
CA VAL A 145 2.51 -11.72 -0.76
C VAL A 145 1.22 -10.99 -1.11
N LEU A 146 0.49 -10.47 -0.11
CA LEU A 146 -0.73 -9.69 -0.34
C LEU A 146 -0.50 -8.49 -1.27
N ALA A 147 0.56 -7.71 -1.02
CA ALA A 147 0.89 -6.55 -1.86
C ALA A 147 1.17 -6.94 -3.32
N LYS A 148 1.89 -8.05 -3.55
CA LYS A 148 2.18 -8.58 -4.89
C LYS A 148 0.92 -9.07 -5.60
N GLU A 149 0.02 -9.74 -4.88
CA GLU A 149 -1.28 -10.18 -5.43
C GLU A 149 -2.11 -8.97 -5.90
N VAL A 150 -2.20 -7.92 -5.08
CA VAL A 150 -2.87 -6.67 -5.47
C VAL A 150 -2.18 -6.04 -6.69
N ALA A 151 -0.85 -5.93 -6.66
CA ALA A 151 -0.09 -5.33 -7.74
C ALA A 151 -0.25 -6.07 -9.08
N ARG A 152 -0.32 -7.40 -9.05
CA ARG A 152 -0.57 -8.23 -10.22
C ARG A 152 -1.99 -8.06 -10.75
N ALA A 153 -3.00 -8.05 -9.87
CA ALA A 153 -4.38 -7.85 -10.28
C ALA A 153 -4.61 -6.50 -10.95
N VAL A 154 -3.99 -5.43 -10.43
CA VAL A 154 -4.04 -4.10 -11.06
C VAL A 154 -3.37 -4.11 -12.43
N PHE A 155 -2.21 -4.77 -12.57
CA PHE A 155 -1.54 -4.91 -13.86
C PHE A 155 -2.42 -5.64 -14.87
N ASP A 156 -3.00 -6.78 -14.49
CA ASP A 156 -3.89 -7.55 -15.36
C ASP A 156 -5.15 -6.77 -15.72
N PHE A 157 -5.74 -6.04 -14.77
CA PHE A 157 -6.89 -5.17 -15.01
C PHE A 157 -6.56 -4.07 -16.03
N LEU A 158 -5.47 -3.34 -15.85
CA LEU A 158 -5.05 -2.27 -16.77
C LEU A 158 -4.73 -2.83 -18.16
N ARG A 159 -4.04 -3.97 -18.24
CA ARG A 159 -3.70 -4.64 -19.50
C ARG A 159 -4.94 -5.00 -20.31
N VAL A 160 -6.02 -5.47 -19.64
CA VAL A 160 -7.27 -5.86 -20.30
C VAL A 160 -8.11 -4.63 -20.69
N HIS A 161 -8.20 -3.61 -19.82
CA HIS A 161 -9.17 -2.53 -20.00
C HIS A 161 -8.60 -1.26 -20.64
N ALA A 162 -7.28 -1.03 -20.61
CA ALA A 162 -6.68 0.15 -21.26
C ALA A 162 -6.97 0.25 -22.77
N PRO A 163 -6.92 -0.85 -23.56
CA PRO A 163 -7.27 -0.80 -24.99
C PRO A 163 -8.76 -0.55 -25.25
N LEU A 164 -9.62 -0.88 -24.29
CA LEU A 164 -11.08 -0.86 -24.44
C LEU A 164 -11.72 0.45 -23.94
N GLY A 165 -10.95 1.30 -23.27
CA GLY A 165 -11.47 2.48 -22.60
C GLY A 165 -11.95 3.57 -23.57
N ALA A 166 -13.27 3.76 -23.64
CA ALA A 166 -13.88 5.00 -24.10
C ALA A 166 -14.22 5.85 -22.87
N GLY A 167 -13.33 6.75 -22.46
CA GLY A 167 -13.57 7.58 -21.28
C GLY A 167 -12.63 8.77 -21.18
N ASN A 168 -13.19 9.96 -21.00
CA ASN A 168 -12.42 11.19 -20.77
C ASN A 168 -12.07 11.41 -19.30
N SER A 169 -12.36 10.41 -18.46
CA SER A 169 -12.04 10.46 -17.04
C SER A 169 -10.52 10.30 -16.84
N PRO A 170 -9.88 11.09 -15.95
CA PRO A 170 -8.46 10.91 -15.64
C PRO A 170 -8.15 9.52 -15.07
N TRP A 171 -9.15 8.86 -14.47
CA TRP A 171 -9.04 7.51 -13.89
C TRP A 171 -9.28 6.39 -14.90
N ALA A 172 -9.62 6.71 -16.15
CA ALA A 172 -9.85 5.68 -17.16
C ALA A 172 -8.56 4.85 -17.33
N PRO A 173 -8.64 3.51 -17.40
CA PRO A 173 -7.46 2.63 -17.48
C PRO A 173 -6.44 3.02 -18.56
N ARG A 174 -6.90 3.59 -19.68
CA ARG A 174 -6.03 4.07 -20.77
C ARG A 174 -5.17 5.29 -20.40
N ASN A 175 -5.61 6.09 -19.44
CA ASN A 175 -4.96 7.31 -18.99
C ASN A 175 -4.05 7.05 -17.77
N VAL A 176 -4.09 5.84 -17.21
CA VAL A 176 -3.35 5.49 -16.00
C VAL A 176 -2.23 4.53 -16.36
N HIS A 177 -1.00 5.00 -16.20
CA HIS A 177 0.17 4.14 -16.39
C HIS A 177 0.43 3.33 -15.10
N TYR A 178 0.57 2.01 -15.24
CA TYR A 178 0.77 1.10 -14.10
C TYR A 178 1.94 1.50 -13.20
N GLY A 179 2.99 2.10 -13.79
CA GLY A 179 4.18 2.53 -13.06
C GLY A 179 3.95 3.64 -12.05
N ASP A 180 2.82 4.34 -12.14
CA ASP A 180 2.52 5.53 -11.34
C ASP A 180 1.45 5.24 -10.28
N VAL A 181 0.92 4.01 -10.28
CA VAL A 181 -0.04 3.54 -9.28
C VAL A 181 0.70 3.14 -8.01
N ARG A 182 0.21 3.66 -6.88
CA ARG A 182 0.71 3.43 -5.53
C ARG A 182 -0.30 2.63 -4.72
N LEU A 183 0.20 1.72 -3.88
CA LEU A 183 -0.62 0.91 -2.97
C LEU A 183 -0.57 1.48 -1.57
N VAL A 184 -1.64 2.14 -1.14
CA VAL A 184 -1.72 2.79 0.17
C VAL A 184 -2.05 1.78 1.26
N ALA A 185 -3.15 1.05 1.08
CA ALA A 185 -3.69 0.15 2.10
C ALA A 185 -4.56 -0.95 1.50
N MET A 186 -4.94 -1.92 2.33
CA MET A 186 -6.04 -2.84 2.09
C MET A 186 -7.08 -2.65 3.19
N ASN A 187 -8.32 -2.34 2.84
CA ASN A 187 -9.38 -2.02 3.79
C ASN A 187 -10.50 -3.07 3.76
N TYR A 188 -10.90 -3.58 4.93
CA TYR A 188 -12.01 -4.52 5.08
C TYR A 188 -13.31 -3.80 5.45
N TYR A 189 -14.34 -3.94 4.63
CA TYR A 189 -15.66 -3.31 4.85
C TYR A 189 -16.73 -4.33 5.28
N GLY A 190 -16.36 -5.30 6.11
CA GLY A 190 -17.25 -6.33 6.64
C GLY A 190 -17.67 -7.44 5.65
N ARG A 191 -17.54 -7.19 4.34
CA ARG A 191 -17.87 -8.17 3.28
C ARG A 191 -16.70 -8.56 2.40
N ALA A 192 -15.81 -7.61 2.12
CA ALA A 192 -14.65 -7.81 1.27
C ALA A 192 -13.54 -6.83 1.63
N TRP A 193 -12.31 -7.23 1.32
CA TRP A 193 -11.15 -6.36 1.30
C TRP A 193 -11.09 -5.59 -0.01
N VAL A 194 -10.77 -4.30 0.06
CA VAL A 194 -10.65 -3.41 -1.10
C VAL A 194 -9.31 -2.68 -1.00
N PRO A 195 -8.45 -2.74 -2.04
CA PRO A 195 -7.21 -1.99 -2.05
C PRO A 195 -7.50 -0.50 -2.15
N VAL A 196 -6.73 0.30 -1.43
CA VAL A 196 -6.71 1.75 -1.55
C VAL A 196 -5.52 2.10 -2.44
N LEU A 197 -5.85 2.57 -3.65
CA LEU A 197 -4.88 2.95 -4.65
C LEU A 197 -4.78 4.48 -4.74
N ALA A 198 -3.61 4.95 -5.15
CA ALA A 198 -3.35 6.37 -5.40
C ALA A 198 -2.37 6.58 -6.55
N PHE A 199 -2.19 7.82 -6.99
CA PHE A 199 -1.06 8.26 -7.82
C PHE A 199 -0.55 9.61 -7.32
N ASP A 200 0.57 10.09 -7.86
CA ASP A 200 1.14 11.38 -7.47
C ASP A 200 0.33 12.54 -8.04
N ALA A 201 -0.17 13.41 -7.16
CA ALA A 201 -0.93 14.57 -7.59
C ALA A 201 0.01 15.60 -8.22
N MET A 202 -0.41 16.18 -9.35
CA MET A 202 0.28 17.29 -10.02
C MET A 202 0.19 18.61 -9.24
#